data_AF-A0A9W3A6X9-F1
#
_entry.id   AF-A0A9W3A6X9-F1
#
_cell.length_a   1.000
_cell.length_b   1.000
_cell.length_c   1.000
_cell.angle_alpha   90.00
_cell.angle_beta   90.00
_cell.angle_gamma   90.00
#
_symmetry.space_group_name_H-M   'P 1'
#
loop_
_entity.id
_entity.type
_entity.pdbx_description
1 polymer ?
#
loop_
_entity_poly.entity_id
_entity_poly.type
_entity_poly.pdbx_seq_one_letter_code
_entity_poly.pdbx_strand_id
1 'polypeptide(L)'
;MLRLLDNAGLYQLHTWTIAQLYNIGDRERERSITKRAMTTLLLTKTVLAMLAITIQATSNWNQEARDYILEIHNDKRRGERGCLMNKLIYDMELERQAKQWAEGCVFKHETKEGRGENLAYQSYQNPEKEMILYSSGRWFNEKNDYSYGQHSCGASCHYTQMVWGSTSKVGCYSYRCSSLIGATLNAWYFVCFYTPKGNTKGQVPYVNEKTCKSKCREGQTEDKGLCVGEAKGESVNQGGEDGDCNDNESWCATWAKNSQCNLNPDYMLKKCKKSCNVCGNKTSCKGCVGEAKGGSVNQVGDDKDCNDDKSECVGWAGRGECQANPNYMHKSCRKSCKICGSDTSCVDSISRCSNWAKANECKTNPDWMGKNCRYSCKQCNSDNRCIDLKSNCDQLAKGNECDSNPSYMSQNCQKSCKMC
;
A
#
# COMPACT_ATOMS: atom_id res chain seq x y z
N MET A 1 -68.11 33.12 80.92
CA MET A 1 -68.86 31.99 80.33
C MET A 1 -68.89 32.21 78.82
N LEU A 2 -68.14 31.40 78.02
CA LEU A 2 -68.13 31.32 76.53
C LEU A 2 -67.90 32.63 75.71
N ARG A 3 -67.38 32.64 74.47
CA ARG A 3 -66.36 31.86 73.73
C ARG A 3 -65.91 32.72 72.51
N LEU A 4 -64.65 32.54 72.08
CA LEU A 4 -64.12 32.37 70.69
C LEU A 4 -65.05 32.69 69.49
N LEU A 5 -64.64 33.22 68.33
CA LEU A 5 -63.48 32.97 67.43
C LEU A 5 -63.27 34.25 66.53
N ASP A 6 -62.29 34.48 65.67
CA ASP A 6 -60.88 34.06 65.43
C ASP A 6 -60.25 35.00 64.36
N ASN A 7 -58.92 35.05 64.19
CA ASN A 7 -58.26 35.55 62.96
C ASN A 7 -56.75 35.24 62.89
N ALA A 8 -56.37 34.10 62.32
CA ALA A 8 -54.98 33.74 62.02
C ALA A 8 -54.88 32.94 60.71
N GLY A 9 -54.68 33.61 59.56
CA GLY A 9 -54.73 32.91 58.27
C GLY A 9 -54.19 33.61 57.01
N LEU A 10 -53.56 34.79 57.10
CA LEU A 10 -53.22 35.59 55.90
C LEU A 10 -51.74 35.93 55.67
N TYR A 11 -50.82 35.58 56.59
CA TYR A 11 -49.39 35.97 56.48
C TYR A 11 -48.41 34.86 56.10
N GLN A 12 -48.84 33.60 55.91
CA GLN A 12 -47.94 32.49 55.53
C GLN A 12 -48.04 32.01 54.07
N LEU A 13 -49.00 32.51 53.27
CA LEU A 13 -49.22 32.03 51.89
C LEU A 13 -48.41 32.76 50.79
N HIS A 14 -47.77 33.90 51.10
CA HIS A 14 -47.08 34.72 50.09
C HIS A 14 -45.57 34.45 49.92
N THR A 15 -44.92 33.73 50.84
CA THR A 15 -43.47 33.48 50.78
C THR A 15 -43.09 32.21 50.03
N TRP A 16 -43.95 31.19 50.00
CA TRP A 16 -43.69 29.92 49.31
C TRP A 16 -43.83 29.99 47.78
N THR A 17 -44.73 30.83 47.26
CA THR A 17 -44.98 30.98 45.82
C THR A 17 -43.83 31.67 45.08
N ILE A 18 -43.20 32.68 45.68
CA ILE A 18 -42.09 33.42 45.05
C ILE A 18 -40.84 32.53 44.90
N ALA A 19 -40.51 31.72 45.90
CA ALA A 19 -39.35 30.83 45.88
C ALA A 19 -39.47 29.71 44.81
N GLN A 20 -40.68 29.23 44.52
CA GLN A 20 -40.90 28.26 43.44
C GLN A 20 -40.80 28.90 42.05
N LEU A 21 -41.37 30.11 41.87
CA LEU A 21 -41.30 30.81 40.58
C LEU A 21 -39.86 31.19 40.18
N TYR A 22 -39.03 31.62 41.13
CA TYR A 22 -37.61 31.91 40.87
C TYR A 22 -36.85 30.65 40.38
N ASN A 23 -37.06 29.51 41.06
CA ASN A 23 -36.47 28.22 40.71
C ASN A 23 -36.99 27.58 39.42
N ILE A 24 -38.12 28.07 38.87
CA ILE A 24 -38.62 27.67 37.55
C ILE A 24 -37.99 28.56 36.48
N GLY A 25 -37.94 29.88 36.71
CA GLY A 25 -37.33 30.85 35.81
C GLY A 25 -35.86 30.52 35.49
N ASP A 26 -35.04 30.21 36.50
CA ASP A 26 -33.64 29.84 36.26
C ASP A 26 -33.50 28.52 35.49
N ARG A 27 -34.31 27.50 35.79
CA ARG A 27 -34.29 26.22 35.05
C ARG A 27 -34.74 26.36 33.60
N GLU A 28 -35.68 27.25 33.30
CA GLU A 28 -36.05 27.57 31.91
C GLU A 28 -34.97 28.38 31.20
N ARG A 29 -34.30 29.29 31.92
CA ARG A 29 -33.17 30.07 31.39
C ARG A 29 -31.98 29.17 31.06
N GLU A 30 -31.61 28.25 31.95
CA GLU A 30 -30.59 27.22 31.71
C GLU A 30 -30.94 26.31 30.53
N ARG A 31 -32.19 25.85 30.43
CA ARG A 31 -32.69 25.07 29.27
C ARG A 31 -32.65 25.86 27.96
N SER A 32 -32.89 27.17 28.01
CA SER A 32 -32.81 28.06 26.83
C SER A 32 -31.35 28.30 26.42
N ILE A 33 -30.46 28.55 27.38
CA ILE A 33 -29.02 28.74 27.16
C ILE A 33 -28.39 27.46 26.60
N THR A 34 -28.69 26.29 27.18
CA THR A 34 -28.19 25.00 26.69
C THR A 34 -28.73 24.65 25.30
N LYS A 35 -30.02 24.89 25.00
CA LYS A 35 -30.57 24.73 23.64
C LYS A 35 -29.90 25.64 22.61
N ARG A 36 -29.67 26.92 22.95
CA ARG A 36 -28.95 27.88 22.09
C ARG A 36 -27.50 27.46 21.88
N ALA A 37 -26.78 27.10 22.95
CA ALA A 37 -25.41 26.62 22.88
C ALA A 37 -25.29 25.35 22.01
N MET A 38 -26.22 24.39 22.15
CA MET A 38 -26.26 23.20 21.28
C MET A 38 -26.56 23.54 19.82
N THR A 39 -27.47 24.48 19.52
CA THR A 39 -27.72 24.88 18.11
C THR A 39 -26.53 25.60 17.50
N THR A 40 -25.84 26.49 18.23
CA THR A 40 -24.59 27.11 17.77
C THR A 40 -23.47 26.07 17.59
N LEU A 41 -23.38 25.06 18.46
CA LEU A 41 -22.40 23.98 18.36
C LEU A 41 -22.69 23.04 17.17
N LEU A 42 -23.95 22.76 16.84
CA LEU A 42 -24.29 22.01 15.62
C LEU A 42 -23.97 22.82 14.35
N LEU A 43 -24.33 24.11 14.31
CA LEU A 43 -24.08 24.98 13.14
C LEU A 43 -22.58 25.18 12.87
N THR A 44 -21.77 25.35 13.92
CA THR A 44 -20.30 25.44 13.76
C THR A 44 -19.69 24.12 13.30
N LYS A 45 -20.19 22.97 13.76
CA LYS A 45 -19.75 21.64 13.29
C LYS A 45 -20.13 21.38 11.83
N THR A 46 -21.31 21.79 11.37
CA THR A 46 -21.70 21.61 9.95
C THR A 46 -20.93 22.55 9.03
N VAL A 47 -20.67 23.80 9.43
CA VAL A 47 -19.81 24.73 8.67
C VAL A 47 -18.36 24.22 8.59
N LEU A 48 -17.79 23.71 9.69
CA LEU A 48 -16.47 23.07 9.66
C LEU A 48 -16.44 21.80 8.80
N ALA A 49 -17.50 20.99 8.81
CA ALA A 49 -17.60 19.81 7.96
C ALA A 49 -17.70 20.17 6.46
N MET A 50 -18.37 21.28 6.11
CA MET A 50 -18.41 21.76 4.71
C MET A 50 -17.11 22.43 4.29
N LEU A 51 -16.40 23.14 5.18
CA LEU A 51 -15.05 23.65 4.90
C LEU A 51 -14.00 22.54 4.73
N ALA A 52 -14.20 21.38 5.37
CA ALA A 52 -13.34 20.20 5.20
C ALA A 52 -13.56 19.42 3.88
N ILE A 53 -14.52 19.83 3.03
CA ILE A 53 -14.82 19.17 1.76
C ILE A 53 -14.15 19.87 0.55
N THR A 54 -13.55 21.05 0.74
CA THR A 54 -12.79 21.76 -0.30
C THR A 54 -11.30 21.82 0.03
N ILE A 55 -10.45 21.41 -0.93
CA ILE A 55 -8.98 21.22 -0.82
C ILE A 55 -8.64 19.89 -0.11
N GLN A 56 -8.23 18.80 -0.77
CA GLN A 56 -7.58 18.65 -2.08
C GLN A 56 -8.29 17.65 -3.01
N ALA A 57 -8.73 18.15 -4.17
CA ALA A 57 -8.80 17.33 -5.39
C ALA A 57 -7.41 17.35 -6.08
N THR A 58 -6.42 16.71 -5.47
CA THR A 58 -5.18 16.36 -6.19
C THR A 58 -5.53 15.37 -7.29
N SER A 59 -4.88 15.49 -8.46
CA SER A 59 -5.00 14.54 -9.57
C SER A 59 -4.91 13.10 -9.04
N ASN A 60 -6.01 12.35 -9.13
CA ASN A 60 -6.13 10.99 -8.62
C ASN A 60 -5.49 10.02 -9.62
N TRP A 61 -4.16 10.14 -9.76
CA TRP A 61 -3.33 9.13 -10.41
C TRP A 61 -3.36 7.87 -9.55
N ASN A 62 -4.40 7.09 -9.81
CA ASN A 62 -4.90 6.02 -8.95
C ASN A 62 -4.62 4.66 -9.59
N GLN A 63 -5.05 3.59 -8.92
CA GLN A 63 -4.82 2.24 -9.45
C GLN A 63 -5.56 2.00 -10.78
N GLU A 64 -6.73 2.62 -10.99
CA GLU A 64 -7.47 2.50 -12.26
C GLU A 64 -6.67 3.09 -13.44
N ALA A 65 -6.02 4.24 -13.27
CA ALA A 65 -5.17 4.85 -14.29
C ALA A 65 -3.99 3.92 -14.66
N ARG A 66 -3.33 3.33 -13.66
CA ARG A 66 -2.22 2.37 -13.85
C ARG A 66 -2.66 1.10 -14.57
N ASP A 67 -3.77 0.52 -14.12
CA ASP A 67 -4.34 -0.70 -14.71
C ASP A 67 -4.78 -0.45 -16.15
N TYR A 68 -5.40 0.69 -16.45
CA TYR A 68 -5.83 1.07 -17.79
C TYR A 68 -4.64 1.31 -18.75
N ILE A 69 -3.54 1.88 -18.26
CA ILE A 69 -2.28 2.00 -19.03
C ILE A 69 -1.72 0.62 -19.39
N LEU A 70 -1.68 -0.30 -18.41
CA LEU A 70 -1.25 -1.67 -18.67
C LEU A 70 -2.17 -2.41 -19.61
N GLU A 71 -3.48 -2.22 -19.49
CA GLU A 71 -4.49 -2.82 -20.34
C GLU A 71 -4.26 -2.41 -21.80
N ILE A 72 -4.22 -1.10 -22.09
CA ILE A 72 -3.99 -0.57 -23.44
C ILE A 72 -2.65 -1.07 -23.99
N HIS A 73 -1.55 -0.93 -23.25
CA HIS A 73 -0.23 -1.34 -23.76
C HIS A 73 -0.17 -2.85 -24.04
N ASN A 74 -0.67 -3.68 -23.12
CA ASN A 74 -0.62 -5.13 -23.31
C ASN A 74 -1.62 -5.61 -24.38
N ASP A 75 -2.79 -4.97 -24.54
CA ASP A 75 -3.69 -5.21 -25.68
C ASP A 75 -2.97 -4.95 -27.01
N LYS A 76 -2.37 -3.76 -27.17
CA LYS A 76 -1.62 -3.40 -28.39
C LYS A 76 -0.46 -4.35 -28.67
N ARG A 77 0.30 -4.74 -27.64
CA ARG A 77 1.40 -5.72 -27.77
C ARG A 77 0.91 -7.10 -28.20
N ARG A 78 -0.26 -7.55 -27.73
CA ARG A 78 -0.88 -8.81 -28.21
C ARG A 78 -1.31 -8.69 -29.68
N GLY A 79 -1.87 -7.55 -30.07
CA GLY A 79 -2.31 -7.27 -31.44
C GLY A 79 -1.19 -7.35 -32.48
N GLU A 80 0.06 -7.05 -32.11
CA GLU A 80 1.23 -7.23 -32.99
C GLU A 80 1.62 -8.69 -33.23
N ARG A 81 1.11 -9.62 -32.41
CA ARG A 81 1.38 -11.07 -32.45
C ARG A 81 2.86 -11.49 -32.36
N GLY A 82 3.79 -10.54 -32.20
CA GLY A 82 5.22 -10.74 -32.13
C GLY A 82 5.67 -11.74 -31.05
N CYS A 83 6.80 -12.39 -31.28
CA CYS A 83 7.42 -13.32 -30.35
C CYS A 83 8.51 -12.64 -29.53
N LEU A 84 8.85 -13.24 -28.39
CA LEU A 84 9.73 -12.69 -27.35
C LEU A 84 9.22 -11.34 -26.79
N MET A 85 7.91 -11.10 -26.89
CA MET A 85 7.20 -9.89 -26.49
C MET A 85 6.85 -9.96 -25.00
N ASN A 86 7.62 -9.30 -24.14
CA ASN A 86 7.37 -9.27 -22.71
C ASN A 86 6.01 -8.60 -22.40
N LYS A 87 5.26 -9.16 -21.45
CA LYS A 87 4.11 -8.50 -20.83
C LYS A 87 4.61 -7.33 -20.00
N LEU A 88 4.06 -6.14 -20.20
CA LEU A 88 4.42 -4.99 -19.37
C LEU A 88 3.80 -5.13 -17.98
N ILE A 89 4.61 -4.90 -16.96
CA ILE A 89 4.18 -4.63 -15.59
C ILE A 89 4.33 -3.13 -15.30
N TYR A 90 3.53 -2.63 -14.35
CA TYR A 90 3.59 -1.22 -13.96
C TYR A 90 4.74 -1.00 -12.98
N ASP A 91 5.57 0.02 -13.19
CA ASP A 91 6.70 0.35 -12.34
C ASP A 91 6.51 1.73 -11.69
N MET A 92 6.40 1.71 -10.36
CA MET A 92 6.12 2.89 -9.54
C MET A 92 7.26 3.92 -9.56
N GLU A 93 8.51 3.49 -9.77
CA GLU A 93 9.65 4.39 -9.85
C GLU A 93 9.72 5.06 -11.24
N LEU A 94 9.27 4.37 -12.30
CA LEU A 94 9.04 5.01 -13.60
C LEU A 94 7.88 6.03 -13.55
N GLU A 95 6.78 5.75 -12.84
CA GLU A 95 5.72 6.74 -12.57
C GLU A 95 6.26 7.95 -11.80
N ARG A 96 7.02 7.74 -10.72
CA ARG A 96 7.59 8.83 -9.92
C ARG A 96 8.50 9.74 -10.77
N GLN A 97 9.29 9.14 -11.67
CA GLN A 97 10.11 9.89 -12.62
C GLN A 97 9.26 10.62 -13.66
N ALA A 98 8.24 9.97 -14.24
CA ALA A 98 7.34 10.58 -15.22
C ALA A 98 6.58 11.76 -14.63
N LYS A 99 6.16 11.67 -13.36
CA LYS A 99 5.58 12.76 -12.57
C LYS A 99 6.53 13.95 -12.46
N GLN A 100 7.75 13.70 -11.99
CA GLN A 100 8.79 14.72 -11.84
C GLN A 100 9.11 15.44 -13.17
N TRP A 101 9.04 14.72 -14.30
CA TRP A 101 9.22 15.32 -15.63
C TRP A 101 7.99 16.13 -16.10
N ALA A 102 6.79 15.56 -15.95
CA ALA A 102 5.54 16.20 -16.38
C ALA A 102 5.27 17.52 -15.63
N GLU A 103 5.55 17.56 -14.32
CA GLU A 103 5.42 18.76 -13.49
C GLU A 103 6.43 19.86 -13.84
N GLY A 104 7.53 19.52 -14.53
CA GLY A 104 8.47 20.49 -15.06
C GLY A 104 7.93 21.30 -16.24
N CYS A 105 6.85 20.85 -16.90
CA CYS A 105 6.17 21.55 -18.00
C CYS A 105 7.10 22.02 -19.14
N VAL A 106 8.11 21.22 -19.49
CA VAL A 106 8.96 21.41 -20.68
C VAL A 106 8.74 20.25 -21.64
N PHE A 107 8.19 20.53 -22.82
CA PHE A 107 7.98 19.52 -23.86
C PHE A 107 9.30 19.21 -24.59
N LYS A 108 10.10 18.33 -23.99
CA LYS A 108 11.30 17.75 -24.60
C LYS A 108 11.54 16.35 -24.06
N HIS A 109 12.35 15.60 -24.80
CA HIS A 109 12.87 14.28 -24.41
C HIS A 109 13.88 14.38 -23.25
N GLU A 110 13.80 13.49 -22.25
CA GLU A 110 14.77 13.39 -21.15
C GLU A 110 15.85 12.37 -21.53
N THR A 111 17.06 12.85 -21.84
CA THR A 111 18.20 12.02 -22.24
C THR A 111 18.79 11.24 -21.06
N LYS A 112 18.07 10.23 -20.59
CA LYS A 112 18.47 9.33 -19.50
C LYS A 112 18.86 7.95 -20.05
N GLU A 113 20.06 7.48 -19.70
CA GLU A 113 20.55 6.20 -20.18
C GLU A 113 19.70 5.01 -19.69
N GLY A 114 19.53 4.01 -20.54
CA GLY A 114 18.81 2.76 -20.25
C GLY A 114 17.27 2.86 -20.19
N ARG A 115 16.70 4.06 -20.17
CA ARG A 115 15.25 4.31 -20.08
C ARG A 115 14.69 4.83 -21.41
N GLY A 116 13.55 4.29 -21.84
CA GLY A 116 12.80 4.78 -23.00
C GLY A 116 11.70 5.75 -22.57
N GLU A 117 11.13 6.49 -23.51
CA GLU A 117 10.08 7.47 -23.22
C GLU A 117 9.13 7.71 -24.40
N ASN A 118 7.86 7.97 -24.09
CA ASN A 118 6.87 8.51 -25.01
C ASN A 118 6.22 9.74 -24.39
N LEU A 119 6.03 10.78 -25.20
CA LEU A 119 5.53 12.09 -24.77
C LEU A 119 4.31 12.50 -25.61
N ALA A 120 3.30 13.08 -24.98
CA ALA A 120 2.10 13.60 -25.67
C ALA A 120 1.55 14.82 -24.94
N TYR A 121 0.91 15.73 -25.69
CA TYR A 121 0.16 16.83 -25.09
C TYR A 121 -1.11 17.14 -25.86
N GLN A 122 -2.08 17.77 -25.20
CA GLN A 122 -3.32 18.26 -25.82
C GLN A 122 -3.94 19.40 -24.99
N SER A 123 -4.60 20.37 -25.66
CA SER A 123 -5.04 21.63 -25.04
C SER A 123 -6.49 21.63 -24.49
N TYR A 124 -7.33 20.68 -24.89
CA TYR A 124 -8.71 20.52 -24.42
C TYR A 124 -8.79 20.11 -22.94
N GLN A 125 -9.95 20.31 -22.33
CA GLN A 125 -10.23 19.89 -20.95
C GLN A 125 -10.81 18.47 -20.96
N ASN A 126 -9.96 17.47 -20.78
CA ASN A 126 -10.38 16.06 -20.74
C ASN A 126 -10.09 15.46 -19.35
N PRO A 127 -10.91 14.48 -18.91
CA PRO A 127 -10.56 13.56 -17.84
C PRO A 127 -9.24 12.82 -18.10
N GLU A 128 -8.57 12.45 -17.02
CA GLU A 128 -7.29 11.71 -17.03
C GLU A 128 -7.32 10.45 -17.90
N LYS A 129 -8.43 9.68 -17.83
CA LYS A 129 -8.65 8.45 -18.60
C LYS A 129 -8.70 8.69 -20.11
N GLU A 130 -9.30 9.79 -20.55
CA GLU A 130 -9.33 10.17 -21.96
C GLU A 130 -7.95 10.62 -22.46
N MET A 131 -7.17 11.31 -21.62
CA MET A 131 -5.79 11.67 -21.96
C MET A 131 -4.93 10.42 -22.21
N ILE A 132 -5.05 9.42 -21.34
CA ILE A 132 -4.37 8.11 -21.48
C ILE A 132 -4.80 7.41 -22.78
N LEU A 133 -6.10 7.30 -23.04
CA LEU A 133 -6.63 6.62 -24.23
C LEU A 133 -6.22 7.33 -25.52
N TYR A 134 -6.42 8.64 -25.61
CA TYR A 134 -6.09 9.43 -26.80
C TYR A 134 -4.60 9.36 -27.12
N SER A 135 -3.74 9.59 -26.11
CA SER A 135 -2.29 9.62 -26.32
C SER A 135 -1.73 8.26 -26.69
N SER A 136 -2.15 7.20 -25.99
CA SER A 136 -1.72 5.83 -26.29
C SER A 136 -2.22 5.37 -27.66
N GLY A 137 -3.42 5.78 -28.07
CA GLY A 137 -3.95 5.54 -29.41
C GLY A 137 -3.16 6.29 -30.49
N ARG A 138 -2.83 7.57 -30.27
CA ARG A 138 -2.00 8.38 -31.17
C ARG A 138 -0.60 7.79 -31.37
N TRP A 139 0.08 7.45 -30.28
CA TRP A 139 1.39 6.79 -30.32
C TRP A 139 1.33 5.46 -31.07
N PHE A 140 0.34 4.62 -30.80
CA PHE A 140 0.20 3.33 -31.48
C PHE A 140 -0.13 3.48 -32.97
N ASN A 141 -0.91 4.49 -33.37
CA ASN A 141 -1.32 4.70 -34.76
C ASN A 141 -0.18 5.07 -35.71
N GLU A 142 0.99 5.47 -35.20
CA GLU A 142 2.23 5.61 -35.99
C GLU A 142 2.67 4.28 -36.64
N LYS A 143 2.08 3.15 -36.22
CA LYS A 143 2.14 1.87 -36.93
C LYS A 143 1.85 1.99 -38.43
N ASN A 144 0.93 2.88 -38.81
CA ASN A 144 0.55 3.06 -40.21
C ASN A 144 1.70 3.61 -41.07
N ASP A 145 2.64 4.33 -40.46
CA ASP A 145 3.83 4.89 -41.10
C ASP A 145 5.07 3.97 -40.96
N TYR A 146 4.99 2.93 -40.11
CA TYR A 146 6.08 2.01 -39.82
C TYR A 146 6.08 0.77 -40.73
N SER A 147 7.17 0.55 -41.47
CA SER A 147 7.36 -0.69 -42.20
C SER A 147 8.24 -1.67 -41.41
N TYR A 148 7.67 -2.83 -41.04
CA TYR A 148 8.42 -3.86 -40.31
C TYR A 148 9.66 -4.33 -41.09
N GLY A 149 10.83 -4.30 -40.43
CA GLY A 149 12.12 -4.57 -41.05
C GLY A 149 12.95 -3.31 -41.33
N GLN A 150 12.39 -2.11 -41.15
CA GLN A 150 13.18 -0.88 -41.03
C GLN A 150 13.99 -0.94 -39.72
N HIS A 151 15.32 -0.76 -39.82
CA HIS A 151 16.26 -0.88 -38.70
C HIS A 151 16.41 0.43 -37.89
N SER A 152 15.36 1.26 -37.93
CA SER A 152 15.21 2.56 -37.28
C SER A 152 13.71 2.84 -37.13
N CYS A 153 13.31 3.56 -36.08
CA CYS A 153 11.90 3.88 -35.86
C CYS A 153 11.38 5.09 -36.66
N GLY A 154 12.27 5.95 -37.17
CA GLY A 154 11.88 7.08 -38.04
C GLY A 154 10.94 8.07 -37.34
N ALA A 155 9.77 8.30 -37.93
CA ALA A 155 8.69 9.08 -37.31
C ALA A 155 7.81 8.26 -36.34
N SER A 156 7.93 6.93 -36.36
CA SER A 156 7.08 5.99 -35.62
C SER A 156 7.66 5.51 -34.30
N CYS A 157 8.50 6.33 -33.68
CA CYS A 157 9.25 5.96 -32.48
C CYS A 157 8.37 5.76 -31.23
N HIS A 158 7.18 6.35 -31.16
CA HIS A 158 6.27 6.08 -30.05
C HIS A 158 5.60 4.72 -30.21
N TYR A 159 5.15 4.36 -31.43
CA TYR A 159 4.64 3.03 -31.74
C TYR A 159 5.69 1.96 -31.39
N THR A 160 6.91 2.07 -31.95
CA THR A 160 7.93 1.03 -31.78
C THR A 160 8.33 0.86 -30.32
N GLN A 161 8.32 1.94 -29.50
CA GLN A 161 8.54 1.84 -28.05
C GLN A 161 7.40 1.13 -27.33
N MET A 162 6.12 1.41 -27.64
CA MET A 162 4.98 0.71 -27.02
C MET A 162 5.04 -0.80 -27.26
N VAL A 163 5.49 -1.22 -28.45
CA VAL A 163 5.56 -2.62 -28.88
C VAL A 163 6.97 -3.23 -28.80
N TRP A 164 7.90 -2.60 -28.07
CA TRP A 164 9.28 -3.09 -27.96
C TRP A 164 9.35 -4.35 -27.08
N GLY A 165 9.76 -5.47 -27.67
CA GLY A 165 9.61 -6.82 -27.10
C GLY A 165 10.43 -7.08 -25.84
N SER A 166 11.62 -6.49 -25.71
CA SER A 166 12.43 -6.60 -24.49
C SER A 166 11.98 -5.67 -23.36
N THR A 167 11.31 -4.55 -23.67
CA THR A 167 10.73 -3.65 -22.66
C THR A 167 9.70 -4.43 -21.84
N SER A 168 9.86 -4.43 -20.52
CA SER A 168 9.04 -5.21 -19.57
C SER A 168 8.34 -4.33 -18.53
N LYS A 169 8.71 -3.06 -18.41
CA LYS A 169 8.20 -2.11 -17.42
C LYS A 169 7.76 -0.81 -18.08
N VAL A 170 6.66 -0.26 -17.59
CA VAL A 170 6.17 1.09 -17.92
C VAL A 170 5.69 1.80 -16.66
N GLY A 171 5.92 3.10 -16.57
CA GLY A 171 5.28 3.97 -15.58
C GLY A 171 5.07 5.35 -16.20
N CYS A 172 3.94 5.98 -15.91
CA CYS A 172 3.52 7.21 -16.58
C CYS A 172 2.94 8.22 -15.59
N TYR A 173 2.75 9.44 -16.05
CA TYR A 173 2.00 10.46 -15.32
C TYR A 173 1.41 11.49 -16.27
N SER A 174 0.29 12.13 -15.88
CA SER A 174 -0.27 13.28 -16.59
C SER A 174 -0.39 14.50 -15.70
N TYR A 175 -0.07 15.67 -16.23
CA TYR A 175 -0.10 16.95 -15.50
C TYR A 175 -0.65 18.07 -16.38
N ARG A 176 -1.38 19.03 -15.79
CA ARG A 176 -1.97 20.16 -16.52
C ARG A 176 -1.07 21.40 -16.41
N CYS A 177 -0.34 21.69 -17.47
CA CYS A 177 0.53 22.84 -17.59
C CYS A 177 -0.25 24.08 -18.06
N SER A 178 -0.17 25.18 -17.30
CA SER A 178 -0.66 26.51 -17.75
C SER A 178 0.14 27.05 -18.94
N SER A 179 1.44 26.75 -18.96
CA SER A 179 2.32 26.90 -20.12
C SER A 179 3.18 25.64 -20.24
N LEU A 180 3.07 24.91 -21.36
CA LEU A 180 3.94 23.80 -21.70
C LEU A 180 5.04 24.33 -22.62
N ILE A 181 6.20 24.61 -22.03
CA ILE A 181 7.33 25.28 -22.69
C ILE A 181 7.82 24.41 -23.84
N GLY A 182 7.90 25.00 -25.04
CA GLY A 182 8.25 24.29 -26.28
C GLY A 182 7.06 23.68 -27.03
N ALA A 183 5.82 23.85 -26.55
CA ALA A 183 4.62 23.35 -27.24
C ALA A 183 3.46 24.37 -27.29
N THR A 184 2.76 24.61 -26.18
CA THR A 184 1.50 25.38 -26.17
C THR A 184 1.15 25.88 -24.76
N LEU A 185 0.27 26.89 -24.69
CA LEU A 185 -0.40 27.25 -23.44
C LEU A 185 -1.52 26.25 -23.10
N ASN A 186 -1.85 26.14 -21.80
CA ASN A 186 -2.96 25.38 -21.24
C ASN A 186 -3.13 23.98 -21.84
N ALA A 187 -2.18 23.08 -21.56
CA ALA A 187 -2.19 21.71 -22.06
C ALA A 187 -2.04 20.66 -20.97
N TRP A 188 -2.74 19.54 -21.14
CA TRP A 188 -2.41 18.29 -20.48
C TRP A 188 -1.15 17.74 -21.13
N TYR A 189 -0.12 17.49 -20.31
CA TYR A 189 1.12 16.85 -20.70
C TYR A 189 1.15 15.44 -20.11
N PHE A 190 1.36 14.43 -20.97
CA PHE A 190 1.39 13.02 -20.60
C PHE A 190 2.76 12.44 -20.96
N VAL A 191 3.37 11.81 -19.96
CA VAL A 191 4.72 11.26 -20.00
C VAL A 191 4.65 9.79 -19.63
N CYS A 192 5.15 8.90 -20.48
CA CYS A 192 5.39 7.50 -20.14
C CYS A 192 6.87 7.18 -20.25
N PHE A 193 7.43 6.52 -19.25
CA PHE A 193 8.78 5.98 -19.26
C PHE A 193 8.77 4.45 -19.28
N TYR A 194 9.78 3.89 -19.95
CA TYR A 194 9.86 2.47 -20.29
C TYR A 194 11.22 1.88 -19.88
N THR A 195 11.25 0.62 -19.45
CA THR A 195 12.51 -0.08 -19.12
C THR A 195 12.43 -1.58 -19.44
N PRO A 196 13.49 -2.20 -19.99
CA PRO A 196 14.62 -1.56 -20.69
C PRO A 196 14.14 -0.65 -21.84
N LYS A 197 14.94 0.35 -22.22
CA LYS A 197 14.61 1.23 -23.35
C LYS A 197 14.39 0.43 -24.64
N GLY A 198 13.45 0.90 -25.46
CA GLY A 198 13.32 0.48 -26.84
C GLY A 198 14.13 1.33 -27.80
N ASN A 199 13.76 1.28 -29.08
CA ASN A 199 14.28 2.11 -30.16
C ASN A 199 15.80 2.04 -30.32
N THR A 200 16.39 0.88 -30.03
CA THR A 200 17.81 0.63 -30.24
C THR A 200 18.13 0.70 -31.73
N LYS A 201 19.04 1.59 -32.12
CA LYS A 201 19.52 1.74 -33.50
C LYS A 201 20.00 0.39 -34.05
N GLY A 202 19.54 0.01 -35.24
CA GLY A 202 19.89 -1.27 -35.87
C GLY A 202 19.03 -2.46 -35.42
N GLN A 203 18.01 -2.26 -34.59
CA GLN A 203 17.12 -3.32 -34.12
C GLN A 203 15.66 -3.09 -34.56
N VAL A 204 14.91 -4.17 -34.71
CA VAL A 204 13.46 -4.17 -34.91
C VAL A 204 12.74 -4.29 -33.55
N PRO A 205 11.51 -3.79 -33.38
CA PRO A 205 10.87 -3.72 -32.07
C PRO A 205 10.52 -5.08 -31.48
N TYR A 206 10.19 -6.09 -32.30
CA TYR A 206 9.86 -7.45 -31.83
C TYR A 206 10.19 -8.47 -32.93
N VAL A 207 10.25 -9.76 -32.58
CA VAL A 207 10.47 -10.85 -33.56
C VAL A 207 9.15 -11.17 -34.26
N ASN A 208 9.14 -11.23 -35.60
CA ASN A 208 7.94 -11.54 -36.38
C ASN A 208 7.48 -12.98 -36.13
N GLU A 209 6.17 -13.20 -35.96
CA GLU A 209 5.59 -14.54 -35.73
C GLU A 209 5.97 -15.56 -36.81
N LYS A 210 6.08 -15.13 -38.07
CA LYS A 210 6.44 -16.00 -39.22
C LYS A 210 7.90 -16.49 -39.17
N THR A 211 8.72 -15.87 -38.34
CA THR A 211 10.18 -16.12 -38.24
C THR A 211 10.60 -16.66 -36.88
N CYS A 212 9.69 -16.74 -35.91
CA CYS A 212 10.07 -17.02 -34.53
C CYS A 212 10.14 -18.53 -34.25
N LYS A 213 11.22 -18.95 -33.57
CA LYS A 213 11.46 -20.36 -33.20
C LYS A 213 10.74 -20.75 -31.89
N SER A 214 10.45 -19.78 -31.05
CA SER A 214 9.68 -19.92 -29.82
C SER A 214 8.87 -18.65 -29.57
N LYS A 215 7.72 -18.78 -28.92
CA LYS A 215 6.87 -17.63 -28.59
C LYS A 215 7.48 -16.77 -27.48
N CYS A 216 8.13 -17.40 -26.50
CA CYS A 216 8.84 -16.77 -25.40
C CYS A 216 10.26 -17.33 -25.22
N ARG A 217 11.10 -16.61 -24.43
CA ARG A 217 12.45 -17.07 -24.08
C ARG A 217 12.35 -18.24 -23.09
N GLU A 218 13.42 -19.03 -22.97
CA GLU A 218 13.48 -20.09 -21.97
C GLU A 218 13.28 -19.49 -20.55
N GLY A 219 12.57 -20.20 -19.66
CA GLY A 219 12.24 -19.71 -18.32
C GLY A 219 11.03 -18.80 -18.22
N GLN A 220 10.60 -18.17 -19.33
CA GLN A 220 9.36 -17.39 -19.37
C GLN A 220 8.15 -18.28 -19.67
N THR A 221 6.98 -17.91 -19.15
CA THR A 221 5.68 -18.50 -19.51
C THR A 221 4.90 -17.59 -20.46
N GLU A 222 3.93 -18.14 -21.19
CA GLU A 222 3.04 -17.35 -22.05
C GLU A 222 1.72 -17.01 -21.34
N ASP A 223 1.34 -15.74 -21.35
CA ASP A 223 -0.01 -15.25 -21.00
C ASP A 223 -0.62 -14.53 -22.23
N LYS A 224 -1.53 -15.22 -22.91
CA LYS A 224 -2.33 -14.68 -24.03
C LYS A 224 -1.45 -13.99 -25.09
N GLY A 225 -0.39 -14.64 -25.56
CA GLY A 225 0.50 -14.09 -26.58
C GLY A 225 1.65 -13.20 -26.08
N LEU A 226 1.78 -12.96 -24.76
CA LEU A 226 2.85 -12.19 -24.14
C LEU A 226 3.67 -13.05 -23.16
N CYS A 227 4.94 -12.70 -22.96
CA CYS A 227 5.86 -13.43 -22.11
C CYS A 227 5.90 -12.89 -20.68
N VAL A 228 5.79 -13.79 -19.70
CA VAL A 228 5.74 -13.49 -18.26
C VAL A 228 6.90 -14.19 -17.55
N GLY A 229 7.46 -13.54 -16.53
CA GLY A 229 8.63 -14.03 -15.82
C GLY A 229 9.96 -13.63 -16.49
N GLU A 230 11.05 -14.00 -15.83
CA GLU A 230 12.41 -13.69 -16.26
C GLU A 230 12.95 -14.78 -17.20
N ALA A 231 13.77 -14.38 -18.17
CA ALA A 231 14.34 -15.31 -19.12
C ALA A 231 15.62 -15.96 -18.58
N LYS A 232 15.66 -17.29 -18.59
CA LYS A 232 16.91 -18.04 -18.43
C LYS A 232 17.87 -17.65 -19.55
N GLY A 233 19.09 -17.29 -19.18
CA GLY A 233 20.11 -16.84 -20.14
C GLY A 233 20.05 -15.36 -20.52
N GLU A 234 19.06 -14.57 -20.06
CA GLU A 234 19.24 -13.11 -19.99
C GLU A 234 20.16 -12.76 -18.82
N SER A 235 21.45 -13.05 -19.02
CA SER A 235 22.52 -12.31 -18.35
C SER A 235 22.47 -10.84 -18.81
N VAL A 236 21.57 -10.06 -18.22
CA VAL A 236 21.96 -8.69 -17.82
C VAL A 236 23.26 -8.89 -17.06
N ASN A 237 24.37 -8.30 -17.53
CA ASN A 237 25.73 -8.54 -17.02
C ASN A 237 25.79 -8.63 -15.48
N GLN A 238 25.57 -9.85 -14.97
CA GLN A 238 25.85 -10.26 -13.62
C GLN A 238 27.24 -10.86 -13.73
N GLY A 239 28.24 -9.97 -13.67
CA GLY A 239 29.61 -10.35 -13.34
C GLY A 239 29.60 -11.00 -11.96
N GLY A 240 29.40 -12.31 -11.97
CA GLY A 240 29.38 -13.21 -10.83
C GLY A 240 30.55 -14.18 -10.89
N GLU A 241 31.70 -13.72 -11.37
CA GLU A 241 33.00 -14.24 -10.95
C GLU A 241 33.57 -13.29 -9.89
N ASP A 242 34.28 -13.86 -8.90
CA ASP A 242 34.94 -13.08 -7.85
C ASP A 242 35.87 -12.02 -8.47
N GLY A 243 35.59 -10.73 -8.22
CA GLY A 243 36.26 -9.66 -8.97
C GLY A 243 36.39 -8.34 -8.24
N ASP A 244 35.32 -7.78 -7.65
CA ASP A 244 35.46 -6.49 -6.95
C ASP A 244 34.53 -6.26 -5.73
N CYS A 245 35.17 -6.07 -4.58
CA CYS A 245 34.59 -5.49 -3.36
C CYS A 245 34.98 -4.02 -3.27
N ASN A 246 34.27 -3.17 -4.00
CA ASN A 246 34.44 -1.74 -3.95
C ASN A 246 33.11 -0.99 -3.77
N ASP A 247 33.26 0.27 -3.37
CA ASP A 247 32.21 1.26 -3.43
C ASP A 247 32.26 1.95 -4.80
N ASN A 248 31.15 1.89 -5.52
CA ASN A 248 31.01 2.39 -6.90
C ASN A 248 30.40 3.80 -6.97
N GLU A 249 30.24 4.46 -5.81
CA GLU A 249 29.77 5.84 -5.69
C GLU A 249 30.65 6.54 -4.63
N SER A 250 31.09 7.77 -4.91
CA SER A 250 32.05 8.49 -4.05
C SER A 250 31.52 8.87 -2.66
N TRP A 251 30.22 8.72 -2.41
CA TRP A 251 29.54 9.08 -1.17
C TRP A 251 29.14 7.86 -0.31
N CYS A 252 29.48 6.64 -0.74
CA CYS A 252 29.11 5.41 -0.04
C CYS A 252 29.46 5.40 1.46
N ALA A 253 30.64 5.91 1.84
CA ALA A 253 31.07 5.98 3.23
C ALA A 253 30.21 6.94 4.08
N THR A 254 29.76 8.06 3.49
CA THR A 254 28.86 9.03 4.13
C THR A 254 27.45 8.46 4.26
N TRP A 255 26.96 7.78 3.21
CA TRP A 255 25.65 7.14 3.22
C TRP A 255 25.58 5.96 4.19
N ALA A 256 26.63 5.13 4.29
CA ALA A 256 26.71 4.07 5.28
C ALA A 256 26.72 4.61 6.73
N LYS A 257 27.47 5.68 7.00
CA LYS A 257 27.40 6.40 8.30
C LYS A 257 26.01 6.96 8.60
N ASN A 258 25.28 7.39 7.56
CA ASN A 258 23.89 7.86 7.65
C ASN A 258 22.84 6.73 7.51
N SER A 259 23.18 5.51 7.93
CA SER A 259 22.30 4.33 8.00
C SER A 259 21.65 3.89 6.68
N GLN A 260 22.15 4.36 5.52
CA GLN A 260 21.53 4.03 4.23
C GLN A 260 21.61 2.55 3.89
N CYS A 261 22.58 1.80 4.42
CA CYS A 261 22.64 0.34 4.28
C CYS A 261 21.37 -0.37 4.81
N ASN A 262 20.66 0.25 5.77
CA ASN A 262 19.41 -0.27 6.33
C ASN A 262 18.16 0.43 5.75
N LEU A 263 18.27 1.71 5.39
CA LEU A 263 17.15 2.52 4.87
C LEU A 263 16.95 2.39 3.35
N ASN A 264 18.00 2.03 2.62
CA ASN A 264 18.03 1.83 1.17
C ASN A 264 18.95 0.64 0.81
N PRO A 265 18.68 -0.58 1.32
CA PRO A 265 19.54 -1.74 1.14
C PRO A 265 19.72 -2.09 -0.34
N ASP A 266 18.69 -2.01 -1.18
CA ASP A 266 18.79 -2.42 -2.58
C ASP A 266 19.77 -1.57 -3.40
N TYR A 267 19.82 -0.26 -3.15
CA TYR A 267 20.82 0.61 -3.76
C TYR A 267 22.20 0.39 -3.12
N MET A 268 22.27 0.38 -1.79
CA MET A 268 23.52 0.36 -1.05
C MET A 268 24.26 -0.99 -1.13
N LEU A 269 23.56 -2.11 -1.14
CA LEU A 269 24.15 -3.44 -1.36
C LEU A 269 24.55 -3.69 -2.83
N LYS A 270 24.03 -2.88 -3.76
CA LYS A 270 24.40 -2.92 -5.18
C LYS A 270 25.58 -1.99 -5.50
N LYS A 271 25.64 -0.81 -4.87
CA LYS A 271 26.58 0.27 -5.17
C LYS A 271 27.66 0.52 -4.12
N CYS A 272 27.40 0.18 -2.86
CA CYS A 272 28.21 0.53 -1.70
C CYS A 272 28.56 -0.70 -0.85
N LYS A 273 28.93 -1.81 -1.52
CA LYS A 273 29.15 -3.13 -0.89
C LYS A 273 30.20 -3.09 0.22
N LYS A 274 31.26 -2.30 0.01
CA LYS A 274 32.39 -2.15 0.92
C LYS A 274 31.99 -1.29 2.12
N SER A 275 31.39 -0.12 1.90
CA SER A 275 30.89 0.75 2.97
C SER A 275 29.76 0.12 3.80
N CYS A 276 29.00 -0.82 3.24
CA CYS A 276 27.98 -1.59 3.99
C CYS A 276 28.50 -2.90 4.60
N ASN A 277 29.81 -3.18 4.53
CA ASN A 277 30.43 -4.38 5.12
C ASN A 277 29.83 -5.71 4.65
N VAL A 278 29.35 -5.81 3.40
CA VAL A 278 28.72 -7.03 2.85
C VAL A 278 29.62 -7.82 1.90
N CYS A 279 30.93 -7.60 1.96
CA CYS A 279 31.90 -8.33 1.16
C CYS A 279 32.46 -9.54 1.91
N GLY A 280 32.29 -10.73 1.32
CA GLY A 280 32.90 -11.97 1.78
C GLY A 280 31.88 -13.09 1.86
N ASN A 281 32.12 -14.19 1.13
CA ASN A 281 31.20 -15.32 1.11
C ASN A 281 31.96 -16.65 1.29
N LYS A 282 32.02 -17.15 2.53
CA LYS A 282 32.20 -18.58 2.80
C LYS A 282 31.35 -18.99 3.99
N THR A 283 30.61 -20.07 3.80
CA THR A 283 29.97 -20.88 4.83
C THR A 283 31.01 -21.54 5.74
N SER A 284 31.55 -20.78 6.70
CA SER A 284 32.24 -21.36 7.86
C SER A 284 32.29 -20.37 9.03
N CYS A 285 31.40 -20.55 10.01
CA CYS A 285 31.57 -19.94 11.34
C CYS A 285 32.16 -20.97 12.31
N LYS A 286 33.44 -21.34 12.10
CA LYS A 286 34.28 -21.86 13.18
C LYS A 286 34.79 -20.66 13.98
N GLY A 287 34.15 -20.31 15.10
CA GLY A 287 34.65 -19.21 15.92
C GLY A 287 33.76 -18.74 17.08
N CYS A 288 32.44 -18.91 17.01
CA CYS A 288 31.56 -18.61 18.15
C CYS A 288 31.44 -19.81 19.08
N VAL A 289 32.44 -20.01 19.95
CA VAL A 289 32.32 -20.91 21.10
C VAL A 289 31.48 -20.20 22.16
N GLY A 290 30.26 -20.68 22.38
CA GLY A 290 29.31 -20.17 23.36
C GLY A 290 28.21 -21.22 23.55
N GLU A 291 28.31 -21.99 24.62
CA GLU A 291 27.63 -23.26 24.83
C GLU A 291 26.13 -23.28 24.54
N ALA A 292 25.70 -24.19 23.66
CA ALA A 292 24.33 -24.65 23.65
C ALA A 292 24.09 -25.58 24.85
N LYS A 293 23.29 -25.14 25.83
CA LYS A 293 22.56 -26.08 26.70
C LYS A 293 21.23 -26.40 26.04
N GLY A 294 21.09 -27.65 25.61
CA GLY A 294 19.89 -28.12 24.93
C GLY A 294 18.65 -28.06 25.84
N GLY A 295 17.54 -27.63 25.25
CA GLY A 295 16.20 -27.70 25.83
C GLY A 295 15.25 -28.28 24.79
N SER A 296 14.51 -29.33 25.19
CA SER A 296 13.64 -30.16 24.35
C SER A 296 12.88 -29.44 23.23
N VAL A 297 12.87 -30.04 22.04
CA VAL A 297 11.88 -29.73 21.00
C VAL A 297 10.50 -30.09 21.54
N ASN A 298 9.66 -29.08 21.79
CA ASN A 298 8.22 -29.28 21.83
C ASN A 298 7.67 -28.94 20.44
N GLN A 299 7.23 -29.96 19.71
CA GLN A 299 6.53 -29.78 18.45
C GLN A 299 5.22 -29.03 18.70
N VAL A 300 5.11 -27.80 18.21
CA VAL A 300 3.86 -27.06 18.15
C VAL A 300 3.40 -27.02 16.70
N GLY A 301 2.53 -27.97 16.34
CA GLY A 301 1.72 -27.98 15.13
C GLY A 301 2.47 -27.95 13.80
N ASP A 302 2.49 -29.07 13.09
CA ASP A 302 2.68 -29.03 11.63
C ASP A 302 1.58 -28.17 11.01
N ASP A 303 1.91 -26.94 10.58
CA ASP A 303 1.03 -26.10 9.77
C ASP A 303 1.00 -26.66 8.32
N LYS A 304 0.36 -27.84 8.18
CA LYS A 304 0.25 -28.60 6.92
C LYS A 304 -0.51 -27.87 5.81
N ASP A 305 -1.04 -26.69 6.13
CA ASP A 305 -1.81 -25.85 5.22
C ASP A 305 -1.28 -24.40 5.17
N CYS A 306 0.00 -24.15 5.48
CA CYS A 306 0.59 -22.83 5.23
C CYS A 306 0.90 -22.61 3.74
N ASN A 307 -0.13 -22.17 3.02
CA ASN A 307 -0.02 -21.76 1.63
C ASN A 307 -0.44 -20.29 1.45
N ASP A 308 -0.20 -19.79 0.24
CA ASP A 308 -0.79 -18.56 -0.25
C ASP A 308 -1.99 -18.94 -1.14
N ASP A 309 -3.18 -18.42 -0.84
CA ASP A 309 -4.42 -18.68 -1.60
C ASP A 309 -4.34 -18.11 -3.05
N LYS A 310 -3.39 -17.20 -3.28
CA LYS A 310 -3.23 -16.43 -4.52
C LYS A 310 -1.75 -16.28 -4.90
N SER A 311 -1.45 -16.38 -6.18
CA SER A 311 -0.09 -16.18 -6.73
C SER A 311 0.48 -14.78 -6.46
N GLU A 312 -0.42 -13.81 -6.30
CA GLU A 312 -0.15 -12.39 -6.10
C GLU A 312 0.33 -12.06 -4.68
N CYS A 313 0.17 -13.00 -3.74
CA CYS A 313 0.56 -12.86 -2.33
C CYS A 313 2.02 -12.46 -2.14
N VAL A 314 2.94 -13.00 -2.94
CA VAL A 314 4.38 -12.66 -2.87
C VAL A 314 4.58 -11.18 -3.21
N GLY A 315 3.87 -10.70 -4.23
CA GLY A 315 3.90 -9.30 -4.65
C GLY A 315 3.25 -8.37 -3.64
N TRP A 316 2.12 -8.75 -3.05
CA TRP A 316 1.46 -7.97 -1.99
C TRP A 316 2.33 -7.90 -0.73
N ALA A 317 2.92 -9.02 -0.28
CA ALA A 317 3.83 -9.03 0.86
C ALA A 317 5.08 -8.16 0.60
N GLY A 318 5.66 -8.23 -0.60
CA GLY A 318 6.75 -7.34 -1.03
C GLY A 318 6.38 -5.85 -1.11
N ARG A 319 5.10 -5.53 -1.24
CA ARG A 319 4.55 -4.15 -1.15
C ARG A 319 4.20 -3.71 0.27
N GLY A 320 4.44 -4.53 1.29
CA GLY A 320 4.11 -4.21 2.69
C GLY A 320 2.63 -4.42 3.05
N GLU A 321 1.86 -5.13 2.22
CA GLU A 321 0.43 -5.39 2.48
C GLU A 321 0.23 -6.24 3.75
N CYS A 322 1.23 -7.02 4.19
CA CYS A 322 1.16 -7.73 5.48
C CYS A 322 1.01 -6.75 6.67
N GLN A 323 1.52 -5.52 6.54
CA GLN A 323 1.39 -4.46 7.54
C GLN A 323 0.25 -3.48 7.22
N ALA A 324 -0.04 -3.22 5.93
CA ALA A 324 -1.09 -2.30 5.51
C ALA A 324 -2.50 -2.93 5.53
N ASN A 325 -2.60 -4.23 5.21
CA ASN A 325 -3.83 -5.02 5.15
C ASN A 325 -3.66 -6.40 5.84
N PRO A 326 -3.30 -6.41 7.14
CA PRO A 326 -2.99 -7.65 7.88
C PRO A 326 -4.18 -8.63 7.89
N ASN A 327 -5.42 -8.14 7.97
CA ASN A 327 -6.61 -9.00 8.02
C ASN A 327 -6.78 -9.90 6.78
N TYR A 328 -6.52 -9.36 5.58
CA TYR A 328 -6.58 -10.15 4.35
C TYR A 328 -5.30 -10.98 4.17
N MET A 329 -4.15 -10.31 4.31
CA MET A 329 -2.85 -10.90 4.02
C MET A 329 -2.45 -12.02 4.99
N HIS A 330 -2.79 -11.89 6.27
CA HIS A 330 -2.51 -12.94 7.25
C HIS A 330 -3.51 -14.10 7.21
N LYS A 331 -4.61 -13.96 6.46
CA LYS A 331 -5.54 -15.05 6.21
C LYS A 331 -5.17 -15.81 4.93
N SER A 332 -5.02 -15.07 3.83
CA SER A 332 -4.88 -15.62 2.47
C SER A 332 -3.47 -15.62 1.90
N CYS A 333 -2.51 -14.98 2.55
CA CYS A 333 -1.12 -14.84 2.08
C CYS A 333 -0.10 -15.19 3.18
N ARG A 334 -0.41 -16.23 3.96
CA ARG A 334 0.32 -16.62 5.18
C ARG A 334 1.80 -16.92 4.93
N LYS A 335 2.09 -17.57 3.81
CA LYS A 335 3.45 -17.98 3.43
C LYS A 335 4.25 -16.78 2.93
N SER A 336 3.66 -15.94 2.09
CA SER A 336 4.27 -14.70 1.61
C SER A 336 4.53 -13.68 2.73
N CYS A 337 3.63 -13.59 3.72
CA CYS A 337 3.83 -12.77 4.92
C CYS A 337 4.78 -13.41 5.96
N LYS A 338 5.31 -14.61 5.70
CA LYS A 338 6.25 -15.34 6.58
C LYS A 338 5.68 -15.63 7.98
N ILE A 339 4.38 -15.90 8.05
CA ILE A 339 3.65 -16.17 9.29
C ILE A 339 3.22 -17.64 9.45
N CYS A 340 3.75 -18.55 8.62
CA CYS A 340 3.57 -20.00 8.79
C CYS A 340 3.99 -20.46 10.18
N GLY A 341 3.16 -21.26 10.85
CA GLY A 341 3.41 -21.72 12.22
C GLY A 341 3.37 -20.63 13.30
N SER A 342 3.08 -19.37 12.94
CA SER A 342 2.75 -18.34 13.92
C SER A 342 1.25 -18.37 14.25
N ASP A 343 0.89 -17.82 15.41
CA ASP A 343 -0.51 -17.78 15.83
C ASP A 343 -1.30 -16.77 14.98
N THR A 344 -1.94 -17.27 13.92
CA THR A 344 -2.75 -16.48 12.97
C THR A 344 -3.95 -15.79 13.63
N SER A 345 -4.27 -16.10 14.89
CA SER A 345 -5.25 -15.34 15.66
C SER A 345 -4.74 -13.95 16.06
N CYS A 346 -3.41 -13.72 16.12
CA CYS A 346 -2.84 -12.51 16.70
C CYS A 346 -2.52 -11.42 15.66
N VAL A 347 -3.58 -10.79 15.16
CA VAL A 347 -3.53 -9.65 14.25
C VAL A 347 -4.26 -8.44 14.82
N ASP A 348 -3.91 -7.25 14.34
CA ASP A 348 -4.71 -6.04 14.60
C ASP A 348 -5.97 -6.07 13.72
N SER A 349 -7.14 -6.10 14.35
CA SER A 349 -8.43 -6.10 13.67
C SER A 349 -8.73 -4.78 12.96
N ILE A 350 -8.04 -3.68 13.31
CA ILE A 350 -8.30 -2.31 12.83
C ILE A 350 -6.98 -1.63 12.43
N SER A 351 -6.95 -0.97 11.27
CA SER A 351 -5.75 -0.33 10.69
C SER A 351 -5.14 0.82 11.52
N ARG A 352 -5.86 1.35 12.52
CA ARG A 352 -5.40 2.44 13.40
C ARG A 352 -4.65 1.97 14.66
N CYS A 353 -4.59 0.66 14.91
CA CYS A 353 -3.98 0.09 16.11
C CYS A 353 -2.53 0.54 16.36
N SER A 354 -1.71 0.70 15.32
CA SER A 354 -0.33 1.19 15.46
C SER A 354 -0.25 2.61 16.01
N ASN A 355 -1.21 3.47 15.65
CA ASN A 355 -1.26 4.86 16.11
C ASN A 355 -1.78 4.95 17.54
N TRP A 356 -2.79 4.14 17.89
CA TRP A 356 -3.31 4.03 19.25
C TRP A 356 -2.27 3.44 20.23
N ALA A 357 -1.53 2.42 19.82
CA ALA A 357 -0.42 1.88 20.62
C ALA A 357 0.68 2.93 20.88
N LYS A 358 1.03 3.74 19.88
CA LYS A 358 1.95 4.89 20.04
C LYS A 358 1.37 5.99 20.96
N ALA A 359 0.05 6.17 20.95
CA ALA A 359 -0.67 7.03 21.89
C ALA A 359 -0.86 6.41 23.29
N ASN A 360 -0.19 5.29 23.59
CA ASN A 360 -0.23 4.57 24.87
C ASN A 360 -1.60 3.96 25.24
N GLU A 361 -2.53 3.84 24.29
CA GLU A 361 -3.85 3.22 24.49
C GLU A 361 -3.76 1.77 24.99
N CYS A 362 -2.69 1.04 24.68
CA CYS A 362 -2.45 -0.30 25.21
C CYS A 362 -2.37 -0.36 26.75
N LYS A 363 -2.13 0.78 27.43
CA LYS A 363 -2.18 0.90 28.89
C LYS A 363 -3.43 1.63 29.37
N THR A 364 -3.90 2.62 28.62
CA THR A 364 -5.07 3.44 28.99
C THR A 364 -6.40 2.71 28.76
N ASN A 365 -6.47 1.82 27.78
CA ASN A 365 -7.65 1.05 27.38
C ASN A 365 -7.26 -0.41 27.05
N PRO A 366 -6.74 -1.17 28.04
CA PRO A 366 -6.11 -2.46 27.80
C PRO A 366 -7.10 -3.53 27.28
N ASP A 367 -8.36 -3.51 27.70
CA ASP A 367 -9.36 -4.51 27.31
C ASP A 367 -9.77 -4.36 25.83
N TRP A 368 -10.02 -3.12 25.39
CA TRP A 368 -10.42 -2.87 24.01
C TRP A 368 -9.24 -3.05 23.06
N MET A 369 -8.06 -2.57 23.44
CA MET A 369 -6.84 -2.73 22.67
C MET A 369 -6.37 -4.19 22.65
N GLY A 370 -6.53 -4.93 23.75
CA GLY A 370 -6.25 -6.37 23.81
C GLY A 370 -7.29 -7.24 23.08
N LYS A 371 -8.45 -6.69 22.72
CA LYS A 371 -9.39 -7.35 21.80
C LYS A 371 -9.07 -7.07 20.34
N ASN A 372 -8.85 -5.80 19.99
CA ASN A 372 -8.82 -5.33 18.59
C ASN A 372 -7.41 -5.03 18.04
N CYS A 373 -6.40 -4.90 18.91
CA CYS A 373 -5.07 -4.35 18.59
C CYS A 373 -3.93 -5.17 19.24
N ARG A 374 -4.10 -6.49 19.32
CA ARG A 374 -3.17 -7.40 20.02
C ARG A 374 -1.75 -7.34 19.46
N TYR A 375 -1.60 -7.15 18.15
CA TYR A 375 -0.30 -7.07 17.49
C TYR A 375 0.41 -5.75 17.82
N SER A 376 -0.25 -4.61 17.63
CA SER A 376 0.31 -3.30 17.98
C SER A 376 0.61 -3.15 19.48
N CYS A 377 -0.16 -3.82 20.35
CA CYS A 377 0.10 -3.85 21.79
C CYS A 377 1.13 -4.90 22.24
N LYS A 378 1.77 -5.62 21.31
CA LYS A 378 2.76 -6.68 21.58
C LYS A 378 2.23 -7.79 22.49
N GLN A 379 0.94 -8.09 22.39
CA GLN A 379 0.26 -9.19 23.09
C GLN A 379 0.21 -10.47 22.24
N CYS A 380 1.14 -10.61 21.30
CA CYS A 380 1.31 -11.79 20.44
C CYS A 380 2.45 -12.67 20.93
N ASN A 381 2.17 -13.48 21.95
CA ASN A 381 2.96 -14.65 22.30
C ASN A 381 2.12 -15.91 22.07
N SER A 382 2.76 -17.03 21.75
CA SER A 382 2.12 -18.35 21.63
C SER A 382 1.40 -18.81 22.90
N ASP A 383 1.75 -18.23 24.04
CA ASP A 383 1.13 -18.51 25.35
C ASP A 383 -0.21 -17.78 25.54
N ASN A 384 -0.53 -16.77 24.72
CA ASN A 384 -1.81 -16.05 24.77
C ASN A 384 -2.99 -16.79 24.13
N ARG A 385 -2.79 -18.07 23.79
CA ARG A 385 -3.88 -18.98 23.40
C ARG A 385 -4.67 -19.51 24.61
N CYS A 386 -4.29 -19.14 25.84
CA CYS A 386 -4.95 -19.58 27.06
C CYS A 386 -5.10 -18.49 28.13
N ILE A 387 -5.96 -17.50 27.85
CA ILE A 387 -6.32 -16.44 28.79
C ILE A 387 -7.83 -16.23 28.85
N ASP A 388 -8.30 -15.74 29.99
CA ASP A 388 -9.68 -15.32 30.20
C ASP A 388 -9.80 -13.83 29.88
N LEU A 389 -10.62 -13.48 28.88
CA LEU A 389 -10.89 -12.12 28.41
C LEU A 389 -12.02 -11.43 29.20
N LYS A 390 -12.58 -12.11 30.21
CA LYS A 390 -13.58 -11.57 31.15
C LYS A 390 -13.20 -11.91 32.59
N SER A 391 -13.31 -10.92 33.47
CA SER A 391 -12.98 -11.06 34.89
C SER A 391 -13.89 -12.04 35.66
N ASN A 392 -15.04 -12.42 35.09
CA ASN A 392 -15.99 -13.37 35.69
C ASN A 392 -15.92 -14.79 35.12
N CYS A 393 -14.94 -15.11 34.26
CA CYS A 393 -14.84 -16.44 33.63
C CYS A 393 -14.80 -17.60 34.65
N ASP A 394 -14.14 -17.44 35.80
CA ASP A 394 -14.13 -18.45 36.87
C ASP A 394 -15.51 -18.71 37.49
N GLN A 395 -16.39 -17.69 37.51
CA GLN A 395 -17.76 -17.84 38.00
C GLN A 395 -18.64 -18.52 36.96
N LEU A 396 -18.48 -18.13 35.68
CA LEU A 396 -19.19 -18.74 34.54
C LEU A 396 -18.82 -20.22 34.38
N ALA A 397 -17.53 -20.56 34.48
CA ALA A 397 -17.06 -21.96 34.42
C ALA A 397 -17.61 -22.81 35.58
N LYS A 398 -17.64 -22.26 36.81
CA LYS A 398 -18.31 -22.90 37.96
C LYS A 398 -19.84 -23.00 37.78
N GLY A 399 -20.42 -22.13 36.96
CA GLY A 399 -21.83 -22.12 36.57
C GLY A 399 -22.19 -23.02 35.38
N ASN A 400 -21.30 -23.92 34.95
CA ASN A 400 -21.51 -24.85 33.83
C ASN A 400 -21.59 -24.20 32.42
N GLU A 401 -21.22 -22.93 32.28
CA GLU A 401 -21.26 -22.22 30.98
C GLU A 401 -20.29 -22.82 29.95
N CYS A 402 -19.25 -23.56 30.37
CA CYS A 402 -18.32 -24.24 29.46
C CYS A 402 -19.03 -25.23 28.54
N ASP A 403 -20.01 -25.96 29.08
CA ASP A 403 -20.80 -26.95 28.34
C ASP A 403 -22.12 -26.36 27.82
N SER A 404 -22.72 -25.42 28.57
CA SER A 404 -24.00 -24.81 28.21
C SER A 404 -23.89 -23.68 27.18
N ASN A 405 -22.71 -23.04 27.08
CA ASN A 405 -22.46 -21.92 26.16
C ASN A 405 -21.03 -21.99 25.55
N PRO A 406 -20.66 -23.10 24.90
CA PRO A 406 -19.28 -23.37 24.47
C PRO A 406 -18.76 -22.35 23.46
N SER A 407 -19.63 -21.72 22.66
CA SER A 407 -19.23 -20.68 21.70
C SER A 407 -18.85 -19.36 22.38
N TYR A 408 -19.53 -18.97 23.46
CA TYR A 408 -19.15 -17.78 24.22
C TYR A 408 -17.87 -18.05 25.03
N MET A 409 -17.80 -19.20 25.69
CA MET A 409 -16.67 -19.55 26.56
C MET A 409 -15.38 -19.80 25.77
N SER A 410 -15.43 -20.47 24.61
CA SER A 410 -14.26 -20.63 23.72
C SER A 410 -13.74 -19.31 23.12
N GLN A 411 -14.53 -18.24 23.15
CA GLN A 411 -14.12 -16.91 22.67
C GLN A 411 -13.69 -15.95 23.80
N ASN A 412 -14.06 -16.21 25.06
CA ASN A 412 -13.90 -15.26 26.16
C ASN A 412 -13.28 -15.83 27.43
N CYS A 413 -13.34 -17.15 27.65
CA CYS A 413 -13.05 -17.83 28.92
C CYS A 413 -12.31 -19.16 28.70
N GLN A 414 -11.34 -19.15 27.79
CA GLN A 414 -10.65 -20.34 27.29
C GLN A 414 -9.93 -21.10 28.42
N LYS A 415 -9.35 -20.36 29.36
CA LYS A 415 -8.55 -20.89 30.46
C LYS A 415 -9.42 -21.39 31.62
N SER A 416 -10.44 -20.63 32.05
CA SER A 416 -11.40 -21.14 33.06
C SER A 416 -12.12 -22.41 32.59
N CYS A 417 -12.34 -22.58 31.27
CA CYS A 417 -12.96 -23.77 30.69
C CYS A 417 -11.98 -24.88 30.24
N LYS A 418 -10.66 -24.74 30.47
CA LYS A 418 -9.65 -25.75 30.10
C LYS A 418 -9.73 -26.20 28.63
N MET A 419 -10.08 -25.27 27.75
CA MET A 419 -10.04 -25.48 26.29
C MET A 419 -8.61 -25.36 25.74
N CYS A 420 -7.67 -25.15 26.66
CA CYS A 420 -6.22 -25.03 26.61
C CYS A 420 -5.71 -25.30 28.05
#